data_AF-A0A9X2JRK1-F1
#
_entry.id   AF-A0A9X2JRK1-F1
#
_cell.length_a   1.000
_cell.length_b   1.000
_cell.length_c   1.000
_cell.angle_alpha   90.00
_cell.angle_beta   90.00
_cell.angle_gamma   90.00
#
_symmetry.space_group_name_H-M   'P 1'
#
loop_
_entity.id
_entity.type
_entity.pdbx_description
1 polymer ?
#
loop_
_entity_poly.entity_id
_entity_poly.type
_entity_poly.pdbx_seq_one_letter_code
_entity_poly.pdbx_strand_id
1 'polypeptide(L)'
;MTETLPPKIPQPDPAPEGEVSIVSVTHHGMGRTADGTLVPRVLPGEVVTLAADGARIVTPSPERVSPPCRHFKACGGCAMQHASDGFVEGWKAEIVRSALRAQGLEGEIARVLTSPADSRRRARLAGRRTKKGALVGFHARASDTVIEVPGCRLLLPQLTALIPALERIAMLAATRKGEAGLTVTDSEAGPDLHIDTDKPLTEELRLTLPGIAREAGLARLVWAEEILAELEPPVQRMGRARVVPPPGAFLQATAHGEAALLDCVTEAVEGAGRIVDLFAGCGTFSLPLAERAEIHAVEGEAAMLAALDRGWRGAPGLKRVTTETRDLFRRPLLPDELARFDAAVIDPPRAGAQAQVAALAASHIPVIAMVSCSPASFARDTKTLVDKGFEMGPVTVVDQFRWSPHVELATRFIRR
;
A
#
# COMPACT_ATOMS: atom_id res chain seq x y z
N MET A 1 7.06 -37.78 -11.59
CA MET A 1 6.86 -37.59 -10.14
C MET A 1 5.46 -37.06 -9.98
N THR A 2 4.62 -37.79 -9.26
CA THR A 2 3.17 -37.61 -9.16
C THR A 2 2.82 -36.27 -8.50
N GLU A 3 2.12 -35.41 -9.24
CA GLU A 3 1.49 -34.18 -8.74
C GLU A 3 0.54 -34.52 -7.58
N THR A 4 0.91 -34.13 -6.38
CA THR A 4 -0.02 -34.06 -5.25
C THR A 4 -0.90 -32.83 -5.43
N LEU A 5 -2.10 -33.05 -5.97
CA LEU A 5 -3.21 -32.10 -5.91
C LEU A 5 -3.44 -31.66 -4.45
N PRO A 6 -3.77 -30.38 -4.20
CA PRO A 6 -4.15 -29.93 -2.87
C PRO A 6 -5.36 -30.74 -2.37
N PRO A 7 -5.49 -30.95 -1.04
CA PRO A 7 -6.61 -31.71 -0.49
C PRO A 7 -7.92 -31.06 -0.92
N LYS A 8 -8.80 -31.85 -1.55
CA LYS A 8 -10.18 -31.45 -1.83
C LYS A 8 -10.82 -31.05 -0.50
N ILE A 9 -11.17 -29.78 -0.37
CA ILE A 9 -12.07 -29.32 0.69
C ILE A 9 -13.37 -30.10 0.47
N PRO A 10 -13.86 -30.90 1.46
CA PRO A 10 -15.12 -31.61 1.33
C PRO A 10 -16.22 -30.62 0.96
N GLN A 11 -17.01 -30.92 -0.08
CA GLN A 11 -18.23 -30.17 -0.31
C GLN A 11 -19.12 -30.36 0.93
N PRO A 12 -19.55 -29.28 1.61
CA PRO A 12 -20.47 -29.41 2.72
C PRO A 12 -21.79 -30.03 2.24
N ASP A 13 -22.44 -30.80 3.12
CA ASP A 13 -23.78 -31.33 2.89
C ASP A 13 -24.76 -30.21 2.49
N PRO A 14 -25.78 -30.50 1.67
CA PRO A 14 -26.79 -29.51 1.30
C PRO A 14 -27.46 -28.99 2.57
N ALA A 15 -27.40 -27.68 2.73
CA ALA A 15 -27.89 -27.02 3.91
C ALA A 15 -29.44 -27.14 4.01
N PRO A 16 -30.01 -27.24 5.22
CA PRO A 16 -31.45 -27.19 5.47
C PRO A 16 -32.14 -25.99 4.79
N GLU A 17 -33.46 -26.05 4.56
CA GLU A 17 -34.22 -24.93 3.98
C GLU A 17 -33.92 -23.60 4.70
N GLY A 18 -33.42 -22.61 3.94
CA GLY A 18 -33.04 -21.28 4.44
C GLY A 18 -31.56 -21.11 4.81
N GLU A 19 -30.75 -22.19 4.75
CA GLU A 19 -29.30 -22.17 4.94
C GLU A 19 -28.56 -22.24 3.60
N VAL A 20 -27.36 -21.67 3.55
CA VAL A 20 -26.52 -21.63 2.34
C VAL A 20 -25.06 -21.88 2.71
N SER A 21 -24.39 -22.72 1.91
CA SER A 21 -22.97 -23.00 2.07
C SER A 21 -22.09 -22.01 1.29
N ILE A 22 -21.00 -21.58 1.91
CA ILE A 22 -19.99 -20.72 1.30
C ILE A 22 -18.90 -21.57 0.67
N VAL A 23 -18.67 -21.41 -0.64
CA VAL A 23 -17.79 -22.29 -1.43
C VAL A 23 -16.41 -21.67 -1.68
N SER A 24 -16.31 -20.35 -1.73
CA SER A 24 -15.06 -19.64 -2.01
C SER A 24 -15.10 -18.21 -1.48
N VAL A 25 -13.98 -17.50 -1.57
CA VAL A 25 -13.88 -16.08 -1.25
C VAL A 25 -13.30 -15.34 -2.46
N THR A 26 -13.81 -14.13 -2.72
CA THR A 26 -13.30 -13.24 -3.76
C THR A 26 -12.04 -12.52 -3.32
N HIS A 27 -11.35 -11.87 -4.25
CA HIS A 27 -10.20 -10.99 -3.96
C HIS A 27 -10.57 -9.76 -3.09
N HIS A 28 -11.85 -9.45 -2.90
CA HIS A 28 -12.34 -8.40 -1.99
C HIS A 28 -12.74 -8.92 -0.59
N GLY A 29 -12.50 -10.20 -0.30
CA GLY A 29 -12.88 -10.83 0.96
C GLY A 29 -14.40 -11.06 1.11
N MET A 30 -15.12 -11.11 -0.01
CA MET A 30 -16.54 -11.50 -0.04
C MET A 30 -16.63 -13.00 -0.25
N GLY A 31 -17.30 -13.72 0.64
CA GLY A 31 -17.63 -15.12 0.43
C GLY A 31 -18.61 -15.27 -0.75
N ARG A 32 -18.53 -16.40 -1.43
CA ARG A 32 -19.38 -16.74 -2.57
C ARG A 32 -20.08 -18.06 -2.29
N THR A 33 -21.38 -18.09 -2.48
CA THR A 33 -22.25 -19.26 -2.40
C THR A 33 -22.23 -20.04 -3.72
N ALA A 34 -22.81 -21.24 -3.76
CA ALA A 34 -22.84 -22.07 -4.97
C ALA A 34 -23.60 -21.41 -6.15
N ASP A 35 -24.65 -20.64 -5.86
CA ASP A 35 -25.41 -19.86 -6.85
C ASP A 35 -24.73 -18.55 -7.28
N GLY A 36 -23.56 -18.23 -6.70
CA GLY A 36 -22.76 -17.06 -7.03
C GLY A 36 -23.05 -15.80 -6.20
N THR A 37 -24.01 -15.84 -5.28
CA THR A 37 -24.31 -14.73 -4.35
C THR A 37 -23.09 -14.36 -3.52
N LEU A 38 -22.82 -13.05 -3.39
CA LEU A 38 -21.68 -12.52 -2.64
C LEU A 38 -22.10 -12.06 -1.25
N VAL A 39 -21.43 -12.60 -0.24
CA VAL A 39 -21.77 -12.41 1.17
C VAL A 39 -20.55 -11.86 1.91
N PRO A 40 -20.67 -10.73 2.63
CA PRO A 40 -19.55 -10.17 3.38
C PRO A 40 -19.32 -10.94 4.68
N ARG A 41 -18.05 -11.02 5.12
CA ARG A 41 -17.63 -11.52 6.45
C ARG A 41 -17.96 -13.00 6.73
N VAL A 42 -17.97 -13.80 5.66
CA VAL A 42 -18.12 -15.25 5.70
C VAL A 42 -16.95 -15.91 5.00
N LEU A 43 -16.64 -17.14 5.40
CA LEU A 43 -15.48 -17.91 4.94
C LEU A 43 -15.91 -19.18 4.20
N PRO A 44 -15.07 -19.71 3.30
CA PRO A 44 -15.31 -21.02 2.69
C PRO A 44 -15.49 -22.12 3.75
N GLY A 45 -16.41 -23.03 3.47
CA GLY A 45 -16.78 -24.13 4.37
C GLY A 45 -17.84 -23.77 5.41
N GLU A 46 -18.28 -22.52 5.47
CA GLU A 46 -19.35 -22.12 6.40
C GLU A 46 -20.73 -22.45 5.87
N VAL A 47 -21.63 -22.74 6.81
CA VAL A 47 -23.08 -22.76 6.57
C VAL A 47 -23.69 -21.55 7.28
N VAL A 48 -24.46 -20.77 6.54
CA VAL A 48 -25.04 -19.50 7.02
C VAL A 48 -26.51 -19.38 6.68
N THR A 49 -27.26 -18.64 7.49
CA THR A 49 -28.57 -18.10 7.08
C THR A 49 -28.41 -16.67 6.62
N LEU A 50 -29.08 -16.31 5.52
CA LEU A 50 -29.04 -14.95 4.98
C LEU A 50 -30.21 -14.13 5.54
N ALA A 51 -29.89 -13.03 6.23
CA ALA A 51 -30.86 -12.07 6.76
C ALA A 51 -30.64 -10.68 6.12
N ALA A 52 -31.61 -9.78 6.30
CA ALA A 52 -31.56 -8.43 5.73
C ALA A 52 -30.38 -7.59 6.23
N ASP A 53 -29.87 -7.87 7.43
CA ASP A 53 -28.75 -7.18 8.08
C ASP A 53 -27.40 -7.92 7.95
N GLY A 54 -27.39 -9.08 7.30
CA GLY A 54 -26.18 -9.86 7.00
C GLY A 54 -26.38 -11.37 7.12
N ALA A 55 -25.27 -12.10 7.02
CA ALA A 55 -25.26 -13.54 7.21
C ALA A 55 -25.06 -13.90 8.69
N ARG A 56 -25.88 -14.84 9.19
CA ARG A 56 -25.70 -15.46 10.50
C ARG A 56 -25.02 -16.82 10.33
N ILE A 57 -23.90 -17.01 11.01
CA ILE A 57 -23.15 -18.26 10.96
C ILE A 57 -23.91 -19.35 11.73
N VAL A 58 -24.23 -20.45 11.05
CA VAL A 58 -24.81 -21.67 11.62
C VAL A 58 -23.69 -22.65 11.96
N THR A 59 -22.82 -22.92 10.98
CA THR A 59 -21.63 -23.75 11.15
C THR A 59 -20.39 -22.93 10.74
N PRO A 60 -19.49 -22.63 11.69
CA PRO A 60 -18.29 -21.84 11.40
C PRO A 60 -17.21 -22.68 10.69
N SER A 61 -16.38 -22.02 9.89
CA SER A 61 -15.17 -22.60 9.34
C SER A 61 -14.13 -22.82 10.44
N PRO A 62 -13.28 -23.86 10.39
CA PRO A 62 -12.16 -24.02 11.33
C PRO A 62 -11.17 -22.85 11.24
N GLU A 63 -11.15 -22.13 10.12
CA GLU A 63 -10.31 -20.94 9.92
C GLU A 63 -10.93 -19.67 10.53
N ARG A 64 -12.14 -19.73 11.08
CA ARG A 64 -12.80 -18.56 11.67
C ARG A 64 -12.17 -18.24 13.04
N VAL A 65 -11.80 -16.98 13.20
CA VAL A 65 -11.34 -16.42 14.48
C VAL A 65 -12.20 -15.23 14.90
N SER A 66 -12.12 -14.85 16.18
CA SER A 66 -12.71 -13.60 16.65
C SER A 66 -11.90 -12.41 16.13
N PRO A 67 -12.53 -11.44 15.44
CA PRO A 67 -11.85 -10.23 15.01
C PRO A 67 -11.21 -9.47 16.18
N PRO A 68 -9.90 -9.14 16.14
CA PRO A 68 -9.23 -8.45 17.24
C PRO A 68 -9.64 -6.98 17.34
N CYS A 69 -10.17 -6.36 16.27
CA CYS A 69 -10.63 -4.98 16.30
C CYS A 69 -12.13 -4.89 16.58
N ARG A 70 -12.51 -4.19 17.65
CA ARG A 70 -13.92 -3.92 17.98
C ARG A 70 -14.70 -3.21 16.87
N HIS A 71 -14.02 -2.45 16.01
CA HIS A 71 -14.65 -1.70 14.91
C HIS A 71 -14.88 -2.53 13.66
N PHE A 72 -14.38 -3.79 13.58
CA PHE A 72 -14.40 -4.61 12.36
C PHE A 72 -15.79 -4.75 11.74
N LYS A 73 -16.85 -4.71 12.57
CA LYS A 73 -18.22 -4.82 12.05
C LYS A 73 -18.73 -3.59 11.31
N ALA A 74 -18.18 -2.41 11.59
CA ALA A 74 -18.67 -1.13 11.06
C ALA A 74 -17.67 -0.46 10.11
N CYS A 75 -16.37 -0.49 10.46
CA CYS A 75 -15.30 0.14 9.70
C CYS A 75 -15.01 -0.62 8.39
N GLY A 76 -14.84 0.11 7.28
CA GLY A 76 -14.52 -0.47 5.97
C GLY A 76 -13.03 -0.79 5.74
N GLY A 77 -12.15 -0.47 6.70
CA GLY A 77 -10.70 -0.59 6.52
C GLY A 77 -10.15 -2.02 6.52
N CYS A 78 -10.89 -3.00 7.05
CA CYS A 78 -10.46 -4.40 7.08
C CYS A 78 -11.55 -5.31 6.52
N ALA A 79 -11.15 -6.34 5.77
CA ALA A 79 -12.06 -7.33 5.19
C ALA A 79 -12.01 -8.68 5.92
N MET A 80 -10.82 -9.11 6.39
CA MET A 80 -10.55 -10.51 6.75
C MET A 80 -10.12 -10.75 8.20
N GLN A 81 -10.44 -9.86 9.14
CA GLN A 81 -10.09 -10.07 10.56
C GLN A 81 -10.77 -11.28 11.22
N HIS A 82 -11.80 -11.82 10.57
CA HIS A 82 -12.54 -12.99 11.04
C HIS A 82 -11.94 -14.31 10.54
N ALA A 83 -10.84 -14.26 9.80
CA ALA A 83 -10.09 -15.42 9.33
C ALA A 83 -8.75 -15.54 10.06
N SER A 84 -8.25 -16.77 10.22
CA SER A 84 -6.91 -17.05 10.72
C SER A 84 -5.85 -16.36 9.86
N ASP A 85 -4.68 -16.07 10.44
CA ASP A 85 -3.59 -15.45 9.69
C ASP A 85 -3.13 -16.34 8.52
N GLY A 86 -3.07 -17.66 8.72
CA GLY A 86 -2.71 -18.62 7.66
C GLY A 86 -3.70 -18.61 6.49
N PHE A 87 -5.00 -18.48 6.77
CA PHE A 87 -6.00 -18.31 5.71
C PHE A 87 -5.80 -17.00 4.95
N VAL A 88 -5.54 -15.89 5.65
CA VAL A 88 -5.33 -14.58 5.01
C VAL A 88 -4.07 -14.58 4.13
N GLU A 89 -2.99 -15.23 4.58
CA GLU A 89 -1.78 -15.41 3.79
C GLU A 89 -2.06 -16.19 2.49
N GLY A 90 -2.72 -17.35 2.61
CA GLY A 90 -3.11 -18.16 1.46
C GLY A 90 -4.02 -17.42 0.48
N TRP A 91 -4.99 -16.67 1.01
CA TRP A 91 -5.88 -15.82 0.22
C TRP A 91 -5.12 -14.74 -0.54
N LYS A 92 -4.16 -14.05 0.09
CA LYS A 92 -3.35 -13.02 -0.58
C LYS A 92 -2.45 -13.57 -1.67
N ALA A 93 -1.84 -14.73 -1.43
CA ALA A 93 -1.12 -15.46 -2.48
C ALA A 93 -2.04 -15.77 -3.67
N GLU A 94 -3.27 -16.22 -3.39
CA GLU A 94 -4.22 -16.60 -4.43
C GLU A 94 -4.75 -15.42 -5.26
N ILE A 95 -4.83 -14.21 -4.67
CA ILE A 95 -5.13 -12.99 -5.43
C ILE A 95 -4.08 -12.78 -6.54
N VAL A 96 -2.80 -12.95 -6.23
CA VAL A 96 -1.70 -12.79 -7.18
C VAL A 96 -1.70 -13.92 -8.22
N ARG A 97 -1.83 -15.18 -7.79
CA ARG A 97 -1.91 -16.32 -8.71
C ARG A 97 -3.08 -16.19 -9.68
N SER A 98 -4.24 -15.76 -9.20
CA SER A 98 -5.42 -15.54 -10.04
C SER A 98 -5.19 -14.48 -11.10
N ALA A 99 -4.51 -13.38 -10.75
CA ALA A 99 -4.18 -12.33 -11.72
C ALA A 99 -3.19 -12.81 -12.79
N LEU A 100 -2.16 -13.59 -12.40
CA LEU A 100 -1.22 -14.20 -13.33
C LEU A 100 -1.92 -15.17 -14.29
N ARG A 101 -2.73 -16.10 -13.76
CA ARG A 101 -3.49 -17.06 -14.58
C ARG A 101 -4.45 -16.37 -15.56
N ALA A 102 -5.04 -15.23 -15.18
CA ALA A 102 -5.88 -14.44 -16.06
C ALA A 102 -5.13 -13.88 -17.29
N GLN A 103 -3.80 -13.82 -17.25
CA GLN A 103 -2.94 -13.46 -18.38
C GLN A 103 -2.25 -14.67 -19.03
N GLY A 104 -2.65 -15.90 -18.66
CA GLY A 104 -2.04 -17.14 -19.14
C GLY A 104 -0.63 -17.35 -18.61
N LEU A 105 -0.29 -16.75 -17.46
CA LEU A 105 1.01 -16.88 -16.82
C LEU A 105 0.94 -17.83 -15.62
N GLU A 106 2.03 -18.56 -15.42
CA GLU A 106 2.29 -19.29 -14.19
C GLU A 106 3.38 -18.57 -13.40
N GLY A 107 3.29 -18.61 -12.07
CA GLY A 107 4.27 -17.95 -11.20
C GLY A 107 4.25 -18.57 -9.81
N GLU A 108 5.45 -18.86 -9.31
CA GLU A 108 5.64 -19.33 -7.94
C GLU A 108 5.45 -18.16 -6.97
N ILE A 109 4.68 -18.37 -5.90
CA ILE A 109 4.64 -17.44 -4.77
C ILE A 109 5.63 -17.97 -3.73
N ALA A 110 6.80 -17.35 -3.61
CA ALA A 110 7.84 -17.81 -2.69
C ALA A 110 7.46 -17.58 -1.23
N ARG A 111 6.84 -16.43 -0.93
CA ARG A 111 6.50 -16.03 0.44
C ARG A 111 5.39 -14.98 0.46
N VAL A 112 4.67 -14.94 1.58
CA VAL A 112 3.74 -13.86 1.93
C VAL A 112 4.25 -13.23 3.22
N LEU A 113 4.71 -11.98 3.15
CA LEU A 113 5.30 -11.25 4.27
C LEU A 113 4.28 -10.28 4.83
N THR A 114 3.68 -10.62 5.97
CA THR A 114 2.60 -9.83 6.57
C THR A 114 3.13 -8.89 7.64
N SER A 115 2.85 -7.60 7.49
CA SER A 115 3.23 -6.61 8.50
C SER A 115 2.50 -6.86 9.84
N PRO A 116 3.15 -6.58 10.98
CA PRO A 116 2.54 -6.74 12.29
C PRO A 116 1.28 -5.88 12.48
N ALA A 117 0.44 -6.24 13.46
CA ALA A 117 -0.58 -5.33 13.96
C ALA A 117 0.06 -4.04 14.50
N ASP A 118 -0.71 -2.95 14.56
CA ASP A 118 -0.27 -1.67 15.11
C ASP A 118 1.00 -1.09 14.45
N SER A 119 1.25 -1.37 13.16
CA SER A 119 2.50 -1.00 12.46
C SER A 119 2.32 0.00 11.30
N ARG A 120 1.07 0.35 10.96
CA ARG A 120 0.76 1.26 9.87
C ARG A 120 1.16 2.68 10.25
N ARG A 121 2.21 3.17 9.60
CA ARG A 121 2.84 4.47 9.85
C ARG A 121 2.29 5.61 9.01
N ARG A 122 1.34 5.31 8.11
CA ARG A 122 0.69 6.31 7.28
C ARG A 122 -0.77 5.96 7.01
N ALA A 123 -1.66 6.94 7.17
CA ALA A 123 -3.07 6.77 6.86
C ALA A 123 -3.72 8.10 6.46
N ARG A 124 -4.76 8.00 5.63
CA ARG A 124 -5.68 9.10 5.36
C ARG A 124 -6.97 8.83 6.11
N LEU A 125 -7.29 9.71 7.06
CA LEU A 125 -8.50 9.67 7.87
C LEU A 125 -9.50 10.69 7.32
N ALA A 126 -10.79 10.39 7.43
CA ALA A 126 -11.85 11.34 7.13
C ALA A 126 -12.25 12.07 8.42
N GLY A 127 -12.24 13.41 8.37
CA GLY A 127 -12.73 14.27 9.43
C GLY A 127 -14.06 14.91 9.06
N ARG A 128 -15.10 14.74 9.88
CA ARG A 128 -16.42 15.35 9.68
C ARG A 128 -16.87 16.12 10.89
N ARG A 129 -17.61 17.21 10.66
CA ARG A 129 -18.30 17.94 11.75
C ARG A 129 -19.57 17.21 12.14
N THR A 130 -19.85 17.20 13.43
CA THR A 130 -21.10 16.73 14.02
C THR A 130 -21.74 17.85 14.84
N LYS A 131 -22.96 17.63 15.35
CA LYS A 131 -23.60 18.59 16.25
C LYS A 131 -22.86 18.74 17.60
N LYS A 132 -22.10 17.73 18.01
CA LYS A 132 -21.45 17.65 19.33
C LYS A 132 -19.93 17.88 19.28
N GLY A 133 -19.37 18.12 18.10
CA GLY A 133 -17.93 18.22 17.89
C GLY A 133 -17.56 17.78 16.49
N ALA A 134 -16.47 17.04 16.34
CA ALA A 134 -16.10 16.39 15.10
C ALA A 134 -15.93 14.89 15.31
N LEU A 135 -15.87 14.17 14.21
CA LEU A 135 -15.67 12.74 14.14
C LEU A 135 -14.52 12.49 13.18
N VAL A 136 -13.52 11.72 13.62
CA VAL A 136 -12.38 11.33 12.78
C VAL A 136 -12.27 9.81 12.73
N GLY A 137 -12.11 9.28 11.53
CA GLY A 137 -11.93 7.84 11.34
C GLY A 137 -11.88 7.41 9.90
N PHE A 138 -12.43 6.22 9.62
CA PHE A 138 -12.50 5.66 8.27
C PHE A 138 -13.94 5.49 7.82
N HIS A 139 -14.15 5.49 6.52
CA HIS A 139 -15.46 5.17 5.96
C HIS A 139 -15.88 3.73 6.27
N ALA A 140 -17.19 3.55 6.48
CA ALA A 140 -17.82 2.24 6.53
C ALA A 140 -17.71 1.55 5.15
N ARG A 141 -17.88 0.23 5.13
CA ARG A 141 -17.80 -0.53 3.88
C ARG A 141 -18.86 -0.03 2.89
N ALA A 142 -18.42 0.37 1.70
CA ALA A 142 -19.28 0.85 0.60
C ALA A 142 -20.27 1.95 1.04
N SER A 143 -19.84 2.87 1.91
CA SER A 143 -20.67 3.94 2.45
C SER A 143 -19.82 5.16 2.80
N ASP A 144 -20.39 6.36 2.62
CA ASP A 144 -19.75 7.63 3.03
C ASP A 144 -19.86 7.89 4.54
N THR A 145 -20.40 6.94 5.31
CA THR A 145 -20.51 7.06 6.76
C THR A 145 -19.13 6.89 7.38
N VAL A 146 -18.65 7.91 8.10
CA VAL A 146 -17.38 7.84 8.82
C VAL A 146 -17.59 7.16 10.18
N ILE A 147 -16.70 6.21 10.49
CA ILE A 147 -16.68 5.38 11.69
C ILE A 147 -15.46 5.75 12.51
N GLU A 148 -15.68 6.14 13.77
CA GLU A 148 -14.61 6.36 14.74
C GLU A 148 -13.86 5.06 15.00
N VAL A 149 -12.53 5.15 15.04
CA VAL A 149 -11.66 3.97 15.23
C VAL A 149 -10.67 4.14 16.39
N PRO A 150 -11.12 4.49 17.61
CA PRO A 150 -10.24 4.58 18.78
C PRO A 150 -9.60 3.22 19.08
N GLY A 151 -8.28 3.13 19.08
CA GLY A 151 -7.58 1.84 19.24
C GLY A 151 -7.60 0.98 17.98
N CYS A 152 -7.51 1.60 16.79
CA CYS A 152 -7.36 0.90 15.52
C CYS A 152 -6.16 -0.08 15.58
N ARG A 153 -6.40 -1.37 15.32
CA ARG A 153 -5.37 -2.43 15.36
C ARG A 153 -4.39 -2.42 14.17
N LEU A 154 -4.51 -1.44 13.29
CA LEU A 154 -3.62 -1.26 12.13
C LEU A 154 -2.64 -0.12 12.36
N LEU A 155 -3.12 1.03 12.83
CA LEU A 155 -2.33 2.25 12.96
C LEU A 155 -1.30 2.10 14.07
N LEU A 156 -0.15 2.73 13.89
CA LEU A 156 0.77 2.96 14.99
C LEU A 156 0.03 3.63 16.17
N PRO A 157 0.31 3.22 17.43
CA PRO A 157 -0.37 3.77 18.60
C PRO A 157 -0.27 5.29 18.68
N GLN A 158 0.88 5.88 18.32
CA GLN A 158 1.07 7.33 18.31
C GLN A 158 0.16 8.06 17.30
N LEU A 159 -0.13 7.45 16.14
CA LEU A 159 -1.07 8.05 15.18
C LEU A 159 -2.52 7.98 15.69
N THR A 160 -2.86 6.91 16.42
CA THR A 160 -4.16 6.81 17.09
C THR A 160 -4.29 7.83 18.22
N ALA A 161 -3.20 8.13 18.93
CA ALA A 161 -3.17 9.15 19.97
C ALA A 161 -3.42 10.58 19.45
N LEU A 162 -3.23 10.83 18.14
CA LEU A 162 -3.54 12.12 17.52
C LEU A 162 -5.03 12.36 17.30
N ILE A 163 -5.90 11.34 17.38
CA ILE A 163 -7.32 11.46 17.01
C ILE A 163 -8.01 12.68 17.68
N PRO A 164 -7.85 12.95 18.99
CA PRO A 164 -8.45 14.13 19.60
C PRO A 164 -7.97 15.45 18.98
N ALA A 165 -6.68 15.55 18.63
CA ALA A 165 -6.16 16.74 17.94
C ALA A 165 -6.72 16.85 16.51
N LEU A 166 -6.83 15.73 15.80
CA LEU A 166 -7.43 15.66 14.48
C LEU A 166 -8.91 16.04 14.49
N GLU A 167 -9.66 15.73 15.56
CA GLU A 167 -11.05 16.17 15.72
C GLU A 167 -11.15 17.68 15.87
N ARG A 168 -10.26 18.31 16.67
CA ARG A 168 -10.17 19.77 16.75
C ARG A 168 -9.86 20.40 15.39
N ILE A 169 -8.96 19.79 14.62
CA ILE A 169 -8.63 20.24 13.26
C ILE A 169 -9.81 20.04 12.33
N ALA A 170 -10.50 18.89 12.38
CA ALA A 170 -11.67 18.61 11.55
C ALA A 170 -12.81 19.59 11.82
N MET A 171 -12.97 20.08 13.05
CA MET A 171 -13.92 21.16 13.36
C MET A 171 -13.64 22.45 12.57
N LEU A 172 -12.36 22.73 12.30
CA LEU A 172 -11.88 23.89 11.57
C LEU A 172 -11.84 23.63 10.06
N ALA A 173 -11.46 22.43 9.64
CA ALA A 173 -11.19 22.06 8.25
C ALA A 173 -12.43 21.55 7.50
N ALA A 174 -13.30 20.77 8.12
CA ALA A 174 -14.46 20.23 7.42
C ALA A 174 -15.59 21.27 7.30
N THR A 175 -16.28 21.25 6.16
CA THR A 175 -17.52 22.03 5.98
C THR A 175 -18.69 21.37 6.73
N ARG A 176 -19.84 22.04 6.82
CA ARG A 176 -21.03 21.45 7.49
C ARG A 176 -21.59 20.23 6.76
N LYS A 177 -21.36 20.11 5.44
CA LYS A 177 -21.90 19.06 4.58
C LYS A 177 -20.82 18.14 3.97
N GLY A 178 -19.55 18.48 4.13
CA GLY A 178 -18.41 17.74 3.59
C GLY A 178 -17.49 17.21 4.67
N GLU A 179 -16.36 16.65 4.23
CA GLU A 179 -15.30 16.13 5.08
C GLU A 179 -13.96 16.78 4.74
N ALA A 180 -13.03 16.75 5.68
CA ALA A 180 -11.63 17.04 5.44
C ALA A 180 -10.86 15.73 5.35
N GLY A 181 -9.96 15.61 4.38
CA GLY A 181 -9.00 14.52 4.31
C GLY A 181 -7.79 14.82 5.20
N LEU A 182 -7.48 13.94 6.15
CA LEU A 182 -6.38 14.10 7.09
C LEU A 182 -5.35 13.01 6.84
N THR A 183 -4.31 13.33 6.06
CA THR A 183 -3.22 12.40 5.80
C THR A 183 -2.15 12.57 6.87
N VAL A 184 -1.99 11.56 7.72
CA VAL A 184 -0.98 11.51 8.78
C VAL A 184 0.11 10.51 8.42
N THR A 185 1.35 10.92 8.64
CA THR A 185 2.55 10.09 8.42
C THR A 185 3.48 10.21 9.62
N ASP A 186 3.86 9.09 10.21
CA ASP A 186 4.87 9.04 11.26
C ASP A 186 6.25 9.42 10.71
N SER A 187 7.06 10.16 11.47
CA SER A 187 8.43 10.54 11.10
C SER A 187 9.33 10.58 12.34
N GLU A 188 10.65 10.69 12.16
CA GLU A 188 11.60 10.73 13.29
C GLU A 188 11.28 11.81 14.34
N ALA A 189 10.78 12.96 13.91
CA ALA A 189 10.51 14.12 14.76
C ALA A 189 9.06 14.21 15.27
N GLY A 190 8.20 13.28 14.85
CA GLY A 190 6.76 13.29 15.13
C GLY A 190 5.92 13.28 13.86
N PRO A 191 4.58 13.22 13.98
CA PRO A 191 3.72 13.05 12.83
C PRO A 191 3.68 14.28 11.89
N ASP A 192 3.75 14.03 10.59
CA ASP A 192 3.48 14.98 9.51
C ASP A 192 2.00 14.90 9.12
N LEU A 193 1.29 16.03 9.18
CA LEU A 193 -0.13 16.13 8.88
C LEU A 193 -0.36 16.99 7.64
N HIS A 194 -0.96 16.40 6.62
CA HIS A 194 -1.49 17.11 5.46
C HIS A 194 -3.03 17.11 5.48
N ILE A 195 -3.61 18.31 5.41
CA ILE A 195 -5.06 18.54 5.47
C ILE A 195 -5.53 18.90 4.06
N ASP A 196 -6.38 18.06 3.51
CA ASP A 196 -7.11 18.30 2.27
C ASP A 196 -8.51 18.80 2.58
N THR A 197 -8.82 20.02 2.13
CA THR A 197 -10.09 20.69 2.40
C THR A 197 -10.39 21.78 1.38
N ASP A 198 -11.68 21.93 1.06
CA ASP A 198 -12.19 23.03 0.23
C ASP A 198 -12.30 24.37 0.99
N LYS A 199 -12.06 24.36 2.31
CA LYS A 199 -12.18 25.59 3.11
C LYS A 199 -10.97 26.51 2.85
N PRO A 200 -11.23 27.81 2.59
CA PRO A 200 -10.14 28.77 2.46
C PRO A 200 -9.40 28.92 3.79
N LEU A 201 -8.09 29.10 3.69
CA LEU A 201 -7.24 29.37 4.83
C LEU A 201 -7.37 30.84 5.24
N THR A 202 -7.94 31.08 6.42
CA THR A 202 -8.14 32.42 7.00
C THR A 202 -7.02 32.81 7.95
N GLU A 203 -6.87 34.09 8.25
CA GLU A 203 -5.89 34.59 9.24
C GLU A 203 -6.10 33.99 10.64
N GLU A 204 -7.36 33.81 11.06
CA GLU A 204 -7.68 33.14 12.32
C GLU A 204 -7.15 31.70 12.36
N LEU A 205 -7.26 30.97 11.25
CA LEU A 205 -6.72 29.61 11.14
C LEU A 205 -5.20 29.61 11.15
N ARG A 206 -4.54 30.57 10.48
CA ARG A 206 -3.08 30.74 10.51
C ARG A 206 -2.54 30.98 11.93
N LEU A 207 -3.30 31.66 12.78
CA LEU A 207 -2.94 31.88 14.18
C LEU A 207 -3.24 30.67 15.08
N THR A 208 -4.33 29.94 14.80
CA THR A 208 -4.83 28.88 15.68
C THR A 208 -4.15 27.52 15.45
N LEU A 209 -3.97 27.12 14.19
CA LEU A 209 -3.51 25.78 13.83
C LEU A 209 -2.08 25.45 14.30
N PRO A 210 -1.10 26.38 14.28
CA PRO A 210 0.23 26.12 14.83
C PRO A 210 0.22 25.80 16.34
N GLY A 211 -0.73 26.37 17.09
CA GLY A 211 -0.93 26.05 18.51
C GLY A 211 -1.37 24.59 18.70
N ILE A 212 -2.39 24.18 17.94
CA ILE A 212 -2.88 22.79 17.92
C ILE A 212 -1.77 21.81 17.52
N ALA A 213 -0.96 22.16 16.51
CA ALA A 213 0.15 21.33 16.04
C ALA A 213 1.19 21.11 17.14
N ARG A 214 1.57 22.17 17.87
CA ARG A 214 2.53 22.10 18.97
C ARG A 214 2.03 21.25 20.14
N GLU A 215 0.79 21.45 20.55
CA GLU A 215 0.17 20.64 21.62
C GLU A 215 0.07 19.16 21.26
N ALA A 216 -0.17 18.86 19.98
CA ALA A 216 -0.29 17.50 19.47
C ALA A 216 1.06 16.84 19.14
N GLY A 217 2.19 17.57 19.26
CA GLY A 217 3.52 17.06 18.92
C GLY A 217 3.69 16.75 17.43
N LEU A 218 3.02 17.49 16.55
CA LEU A 218 3.21 17.34 15.11
C LEU A 218 4.57 17.91 14.69
N ALA A 219 5.28 17.21 13.82
CA ALA A 219 6.50 17.73 13.19
C ALA A 219 6.12 18.84 12.19
N ARG A 220 5.10 18.59 11.37
CA ARG A 220 4.61 19.53 10.36
C ARG A 220 3.09 19.44 10.19
N LEU A 221 2.46 20.59 9.97
CA LEU A 221 1.04 20.73 9.62
C LEU A 221 0.92 21.56 8.35
N VAL A 222 0.23 20.99 7.35
CA VAL A 222 0.03 21.58 6.03
C VAL A 222 -1.46 21.66 5.74
N TRP A 223 -1.90 22.81 5.25
CA TRP A 223 -3.28 23.08 4.84
C TRP A 223 -3.35 23.26 3.34
N ALA A 224 -4.00 22.33 2.65
CA ALA A 224 -3.92 22.18 1.20
C ALA A 224 -2.44 22.17 0.76
N GLU A 225 -1.97 23.22 0.10
CA GLU A 225 -0.57 23.34 -0.37
C GLU A 225 0.31 24.23 0.53
N GLU A 226 -0.26 24.86 1.58
CA GLU A 226 0.44 25.83 2.42
C GLU A 226 0.93 25.19 3.72
N ILE A 227 2.23 25.28 4.00
CA ILE A 227 2.81 24.85 5.28
C ILE A 227 2.48 25.90 6.34
N LEU A 228 1.68 25.52 7.34
CA LEU A 228 1.27 26.42 8.42
C LEU A 228 2.21 26.35 9.63
N ALA A 229 2.75 25.17 9.88
CA ALA A 229 3.74 24.95 10.92
C ALA A 229 4.69 23.84 10.48
N GLU A 230 5.98 24.12 10.48
CA GLU A 230 7.04 23.12 10.46
C GLU A 230 7.83 23.33 11.76
N LEU A 231 7.46 22.58 12.80
CA LEU A 231 8.10 22.67 14.12
C LEU A 231 9.45 21.95 14.10
N GLU A 232 9.48 20.81 13.42
CA GLU A 232 10.68 20.02 13.13
C GLU A 232 10.54 19.40 11.73
N PRO A 233 11.63 19.20 10.97
CA PRO A 233 11.54 18.55 9.67
C PRO A 233 11.04 17.10 9.80
N PRO A 234 9.99 16.67 9.09
CA PRO A 234 9.44 15.32 9.19
C PRO A 234 10.30 14.31 8.43
N VAL A 235 11.45 13.97 9.01
CA VAL A 235 12.45 13.11 8.38
C VAL A 235 11.97 11.66 8.27
N GLN A 236 12.17 11.10 7.08
CA GLN A 236 12.10 9.68 6.76
C GLN A 236 13.51 9.15 6.50
N ARG A 237 13.83 7.99 7.06
CA ARG A 237 15.13 7.35 6.86
C ARG A 237 15.06 6.38 5.68
N MET A 238 15.88 6.62 4.66
CA MET A 238 16.01 5.77 3.47
C MET A 238 17.46 5.30 3.37
N GLY A 239 17.75 4.13 3.95
CA GLY A 239 19.13 3.66 4.13
C GLY A 239 19.90 4.61 5.05
N ARG A 240 21.06 5.09 4.61
CA ARG A 240 21.83 6.14 5.32
C ARG A 240 21.24 7.54 5.20
N ALA A 241 20.40 7.79 4.20
CA ALA A 241 19.89 9.12 3.92
C ALA A 241 18.73 9.51 4.83
N ARG A 242 18.72 10.79 5.22
CA ARG A 242 17.62 11.45 5.94
C ARG A 242 16.90 12.35 4.94
N VAL A 243 15.68 11.97 4.57
CA VAL A 243 14.88 12.64 3.54
C VAL A 243 13.72 13.35 4.19
N VAL A 244 13.45 14.59 3.79
CA VAL A 244 12.23 15.31 4.17
C VAL A 244 11.32 15.36 2.95
N PRO A 245 10.31 14.47 2.84
CA PRO A 245 9.43 14.44 1.69
C PRO A 245 8.56 15.70 1.60
N PRO A 246 8.11 16.07 0.38
CA PRO A 246 7.04 17.04 0.22
C PRO A 246 5.79 16.64 1.03
N PRO A 247 4.97 17.61 1.47
CA PRO A 247 3.71 17.31 2.15
C PRO A 247 2.85 16.34 1.35
N GLY A 248 2.28 15.34 2.03
CA GLY A 248 1.42 14.37 1.38
C GLY A 248 2.12 13.42 0.39
N ALA A 249 3.44 13.51 0.17
CA ALA A 249 4.18 12.59 -0.68
C ALA A 249 3.99 11.14 -0.24
N PHE A 250 3.93 10.22 -1.21
CA PHE A 250 3.71 8.80 -0.93
C PHE A 250 4.89 8.18 -0.17
N LEU A 251 4.56 7.27 0.75
CA LEU A 251 5.50 6.42 1.48
C LEU A 251 4.84 5.06 1.70
N GLN A 252 5.65 4.03 1.84
CA GLN A 252 5.18 2.69 2.18
C GLN A 252 4.40 2.71 3.50
N ALA A 253 3.27 1.99 3.53
CA ALA A 253 2.30 2.05 4.62
C ALA A 253 2.86 1.56 5.95
N THR A 254 3.86 0.68 5.93
CA THR A 254 4.55 0.14 7.10
C THR A 254 6.07 0.12 6.87
N ALA A 255 6.86 0.31 7.92
CA ALA A 255 8.31 0.15 7.83
C ALA A 255 8.72 -1.31 7.53
N HIS A 256 7.96 -2.29 8.05
CA HIS A 256 8.18 -3.71 7.76
C HIS A 256 7.96 -4.04 6.28
N GLY A 257 6.87 -3.55 5.68
CA GLY A 257 6.59 -3.74 4.26
C GLY A 257 7.64 -3.07 3.36
N GLU A 258 8.05 -1.85 3.70
CA GLU A 258 9.15 -1.16 3.01
C GLU A 258 10.45 -1.97 3.04
N ALA A 259 10.83 -2.50 4.21
CA ALA A 259 12.02 -3.33 4.35
C ALA A 259 11.91 -4.61 3.51
N ALA A 260 10.76 -5.29 3.54
CA ALA A 260 10.53 -6.49 2.75
C ALA A 260 10.64 -6.24 1.23
N LEU A 261 10.09 -5.11 0.75
CA LEU A 261 10.22 -4.71 -0.66
C LEU A 261 11.67 -4.35 -0.99
N LEU A 262 12.34 -3.60 -0.13
CA LEU A 262 13.74 -3.21 -0.32
C LEU A 262 14.66 -4.43 -0.36
N ASP A 263 14.44 -5.43 0.49
CA ASP A 263 15.18 -6.69 0.48
C ASP A 263 15.00 -7.42 -0.84
N CYS A 264 13.76 -7.54 -1.33
CA CYS A 264 13.47 -8.17 -2.63
C CYS A 264 14.14 -7.42 -3.78
N VAL A 265 14.07 -6.08 -3.79
CA VAL A 265 14.69 -5.25 -4.83
C VAL A 265 16.21 -5.36 -4.78
N THR A 266 16.80 -5.32 -3.58
CA THR A 266 18.25 -5.40 -3.37
C THR A 266 18.80 -6.76 -3.83
N GLU A 267 18.12 -7.85 -3.48
CA GLU A 267 18.45 -9.20 -3.95
C GLU A 267 18.30 -9.29 -5.48
N ALA A 268 17.23 -8.73 -6.04
CA ALA A 268 16.96 -8.80 -7.47
C ALA A 268 18.05 -8.12 -8.32
N VAL A 269 18.59 -6.99 -7.86
CA VAL A 269 19.61 -6.19 -8.58
C VAL A 269 21.04 -6.44 -8.09
N GLU A 270 21.27 -7.50 -7.31
CA GLU A 270 22.58 -7.82 -6.78
C GLU A 270 23.64 -7.90 -7.90
N GLY A 271 24.81 -7.29 -7.66
CA GLY A 271 25.92 -7.25 -8.61
C GLY A 271 25.83 -6.14 -9.67
N ALA A 272 24.70 -5.43 -9.79
CA ALA A 272 24.59 -4.29 -10.70
C ALA A 272 25.46 -3.10 -10.25
N GLY A 273 26.22 -2.51 -11.18
CA GLY A 273 27.05 -1.33 -10.91
C GLY A 273 26.32 -0.02 -11.16
N ARG A 274 25.43 0.01 -12.15
CA ARG A 274 24.58 1.15 -12.52
C ARG A 274 23.12 0.73 -12.63
N ILE A 275 22.25 1.36 -11.84
CA ILE A 275 20.83 1.03 -11.74
C ILE A 275 19.99 2.24 -12.14
N VAL A 276 18.94 2.03 -12.93
CA VAL A 276 17.88 3.02 -13.12
C VAL A 276 16.71 2.71 -12.21
N ASP A 277 16.26 3.70 -11.43
CA ASP A 277 15.09 3.61 -10.55
C ASP A 277 13.94 4.40 -11.19
N LEU A 278 12.92 3.69 -11.68
CA LEU A 278 11.80 4.22 -12.44
C LEU A 278 10.59 4.38 -11.51
N PHE A 279 9.99 5.57 -11.51
CA PHE A 279 9.00 6.00 -10.51
C PHE A 279 9.62 6.07 -9.11
N ALA A 280 10.81 6.68 -9.03
CA ALA A 280 11.67 6.64 -7.85
C ALA A 280 11.09 7.34 -6.61
N GLY A 281 10.07 8.19 -6.79
CA GLY A 281 9.51 9.00 -5.72
C GLY A 281 10.58 9.81 -4.98
N CYS A 282 10.60 9.69 -3.65
CA CYS A 282 11.60 10.36 -2.80
C CYS A 282 12.89 9.54 -2.60
N GLY A 283 13.03 8.40 -3.27
CA GLY A 283 14.25 7.59 -3.25
C GLY A 283 14.22 6.42 -2.27
N THR A 284 13.05 5.84 -2.03
CA THR A 284 12.86 4.68 -1.13
C THR A 284 13.80 3.52 -1.48
N PHE A 285 13.98 3.25 -2.79
CA PHE A 285 14.94 2.25 -3.28
C PHE A 285 16.27 2.89 -3.70
N SER A 286 16.21 4.02 -4.42
CA SER A 286 17.40 4.75 -4.89
C SER A 286 18.46 4.97 -3.79
N LEU A 287 18.08 5.50 -2.63
CA LEU A 287 19.06 5.91 -1.61
C LEU A 287 19.73 4.73 -0.89
N PRO A 288 19.01 3.68 -0.47
CA PRO A 288 19.64 2.45 0.00
C PRO A 288 20.52 1.76 -1.06
N LEU A 289 20.05 1.66 -2.31
CA LEU A 289 20.83 1.02 -3.39
C LEU A 289 22.09 1.82 -3.74
N ALA A 290 22.07 3.14 -3.54
CA ALA A 290 23.23 4.01 -3.72
C ALA A 290 24.39 3.68 -2.77
N GLU A 291 24.18 2.90 -1.70
CA GLU A 291 25.28 2.37 -0.88
C GLU A 291 26.19 1.41 -1.67
N ARG A 292 25.70 0.85 -2.80
CA ARG A 292 26.37 -0.23 -3.54
C ARG A 292 26.47 0.01 -5.05
N ALA A 293 25.56 0.78 -5.64
CA ALA A 293 25.52 1.05 -7.09
C ALA A 293 25.35 2.55 -7.40
N GLU A 294 25.75 2.98 -8.60
CA GLU A 294 25.35 4.30 -9.09
C GLU A 294 23.88 4.27 -9.51
N ILE A 295 23.12 5.32 -9.18
CA ILE A 295 21.68 5.37 -9.41
C ILE A 295 21.30 6.50 -10.35
N HIS A 296 20.39 6.21 -11.27
CA HIS A 296 19.65 7.21 -12.02
C HIS A 296 18.16 7.11 -11.67
N ALA A 297 17.68 8.07 -10.89
CA ALA A 297 16.30 8.12 -10.41
C ALA A 297 15.42 8.95 -11.34
N VAL A 298 14.31 8.37 -11.82
CA VAL A 298 13.38 9.02 -12.74
C VAL A 298 11.98 9.05 -12.12
N GLU A 299 11.40 10.25 -12.05
CA GLU A 299 10.14 10.51 -11.35
C GLU A 299 9.40 11.66 -12.04
N GLY A 300 8.07 11.63 -12.06
CA GLY A 300 7.25 12.69 -12.65
C GLY A 300 7.21 13.96 -11.80
N GLU A 301 7.33 13.81 -10.48
CA GLU A 301 7.21 14.90 -9.52
C GLU A 301 8.58 15.47 -9.09
N ALA A 302 8.94 16.65 -9.63
CA ALA A 302 10.22 17.31 -9.36
C ALA A 302 10.49 17.56 -7.86
N ALA A 303 9.44 17.83 -7.07
CA ALA A 303 9.57 18.06 -5.64
C ALA A 303 10.07 16.83 -4.87
N MET A 304 9.70 15.62 -5.33
CA MET A 304 10.18 14.37 -4.73
C MET A 304 11.66 14.13 -5.06
N LEU A 305 12.08 14.37 -6.30
CA LEU A 305 13.49 14.29 -6.69
C LEU A 305 14.37 15.33 -5.98
N ALA A 306 13.84 16.53 -5.70
CA ALA A 306 14.54 17.52 -4.91
C ALA A 306 14.73 17.07 -3.45
N ALA A 307 13.76 16.36 -2.87
CA ALA A 307 13.91 15.75 -1.54
C ALA A 307 14.95 14.61 -1.54
N LEU A 308 14.92 13.76 -2.58
CA LEU A 308 15.89 12.69 -2.81
C LEU A 308 17.32 13.26 -2.92
N ASP A 309 17.55 14.26 -3.78
CA ASP A 309 18.88 14.88 -4.00
C ASP A 309 19.43 15.50 -2.71
N ARG A 310 18.59 16.19 -1.91
CA ARG A 310 19.00 16.69 -0.58
C ARG A 310 19.40 15.55 0.36
N GLY A 311 18.61 14.47 0.40
CA GLY A 311 18.90 13.30 1.21
C GLY A 311 20.21 12.63 0.81
N TRP A 312 20.46 12.49 -0.50
CA TRP A 312 21.70 11.96 -1.05
C TRP A 312 22.92 12.81 -0.68
N ARG A 313 22.86 14.13 -0.91
CA ARG A 313 23.97 15.05 -0.57
C ARG A 313 24.26 15.09 0.93
N GLY A 314 23.25 14.87 1.77
CA GLY A 314 23.38 14.81 3.22
C GLY A 314 23.92 13.50 3.78
N ALA A 315 24.11 12.47 2.95
CA ALA A 315 24.45 11.12 3.36
C ALA A 315 25.86 10.70 2.87
N PRO A 316 26.89 10.74 3.72
CA PRO A 316 28.22 10.30 3.34
C PRO A 316 28.24 8.78 3.07
N GLY A 317 29.08 8.36 2.11
CA GLY A 317 29.27 6.95 1.75
C GLY A 317 28.31 6.42 0.68
N LEU A 318 27.43 7.25 0.13
CA LEU A 318 26.63 6.90 -1.04
C LEU A 318 27.44 7.13 -2.33
N LYS A 319 27.23 6.25 -3.31
CA LYS A 319 27.71 6.41 -4.69
C LYS A 319 26.93 7.52 -5.40
N ARG A 320 27.30 7.77 -6.64
CA ARG A 320 26.67 8.81 -7.47
C ARG A 320 25.19 8.52 -7.67
N VAL A 321 24.36 9.52 -7.37
CA VAL A 321 22.93 9.53 -7.71
C VAL A 321 22.69 10.68 -8.69
N THR A 322 21.92 10.43 -9.73
CA THR A 322 21.44 11.45 -10.68
C THR A 322 19.93 11.37 -10.79
N THR A 323 19.28 12.49 -11.12
CA THR A 323 17.82 12.58 -11.16
C THR A 323 17.34 13.11 -12.51
N GLU A 324 16.17 12.66 -12.96
CA GLU A 324 15.48 13.16 -14.16
C GLU A 324 13.98 13.29 -13.90
N THR A 325 13.44 14.52 -13.98
CA THR A 325 11.99 14.72 -13.91
C THR A 325 11.35 14.36 -15.24
N ARG A 326 10.57 13.28 -15.29
CA ARG A 326 9.95 12.77 -16.53
C ARG A 326 8.65 12.03 -16.26
N ASP A 327 7.62 12.40 -17.00
CA ASP A 327 6.36 11.66 -17.05
C ASP A 327 6.57 10.34 -17.83
N LEU A 328 6.87 9.27 -17.11
CA LEU A 328 7.12 7.94 -17.66
C LEU A 328 5.87 7.29 -18.30
N PHE A 329 4.66 7.81 -18.07
CA PHE A 329 3.46 7.33 -18.76
C PHE A 329 3.42 7.79 -20.21
N ARG A 330 3.85 9.03 -20.46
CA ARG A 330 3.80 9.66 -21.79
C ARG A 330 5.15 9.58 -22.51
N ARG A 331 6.24 9.62 -21.75
CA ARG A 331 7.61 9.69 -22.25
C ARG A 331 8.45 8.64 -21.51
N PRO A 332 8.32 7.34 -21.84
CA PRO A 332 9.16 6.32 -21.24
C PRO A 332 10.63 6.54 -21.60
N LEU A 333 11.57 6.10 -20.76
CA LEU A 333 12.98 5.94 -21.14
C LEU A 333 13.09 4.91 -22.26
N LEU A 334 13.74 5.30 -23.35
CA LEU A 334 13.88 4.50 -24.57
C LEU A 334 14.96 3.42 -24.40
N PRO A 335 14.95 2.34 -25.23
CA PRO A 335 15.96 1.29 -25.19
C PRO A 335 17.42 1.78 -25.21
N ASP A 336 17.75 2.78 -26.03
CA ASP A 336 19.10 3.34 -26.10
C ASP A 336 19.50 4.11 -24.83
N GLU A 337 18.53 4.77 -24.17
CA GLU A 337 18.75 5.43 -22.88
C GLU A 337 18.95 4.40 -21.76
N LEU A 338 18.32 3.23 -21.89
CA LEU A 338 18.40 2.12 -20.94
C LEU A 338 19.69 1.29 -21.09
N ALA A 339 20.33 1.30 -22.26
CA ALA A 339 21.48 0.46 -22.60
C ALA A 339 22.73 0.67 -21.71
N ARG A 340 22.79 1.77 -20.97
CA ARG A 340 23.89 2.09 -20.04
C ARG A 340 23.75 1.48 -18.64
N PHE A 341 22.59 0.90 -18.31
CA PHE A 341 22.29 0.37 -16.98
C PHE A 341 22.39 -1.16 -16.95
N ASP A 342 22.84 -1.67 -15.80
CA ASP A 342 22.99 -3.10 -15.55
C ASP A 342 21.70 -3.70 -14.97
N ALA A 343 20.84 -2.87 -14.34
CA ALA A 343 19.53 -3.28 -13.84
C ALA A 343 18.55 -2.10 -13.80
N ALA A 344 17.25 -2.40 -13.85
CA ALA A 344 16.18 -1.45 -13.57
C ALA A 344 15.41 -1.85 -12.31
N VAL A 345 15.02 -0.86 -11.52
CA VAL A 345 13.95 -0.95 -10.53
C VAL A 345 12.73 -0.23 -11.10
N ILE A 346 11.54 -0.80 -10.96
CA ILE A 346 10.29 -0.16 -11.37
C ILE A 346 9.20 -0.40 -10.33
N ASP A 347 8.67 0.70 -9.75
CA ASP A 347 7.58 0.69 -8.77
C ASP A 347 6.46 1.65 -9.19
N PRO A 348 5.63 1.27 -10.18
CA PRO A 348 4.64 2.16 -10.74
C PRO A 348 3.38 2.26 -9.86
N PRO A 349 2.55 3.30 -10.02
CA PRO A 349 1.27 3.38 -9.33
C PRO A 349 0.31 2.28 -9.83
N ARG A 350 -0.88 2.18 -9.23
CA ARG A 350 -1.84 1.08 -9.43
C ARG A 350 -2.19 0.78 -10.90
N ALA A 351 -2.13 1.76 -11.79
CA ALA A 351 -2.38 1.57 -13.22
C ALA A 351 -1.33 0.67 -13.92
N GLY A 352 -0.16 0.47 -13.30
CA GLY A 352 1.02 -0.14 -13.92
C GLY A 352 1.77 0.86 -14.80
N ALA A 353 2.72 0.38 -15.60
CA ALA A 353 3.57 1.25 -16.41
C ALA A 353 3.79 0.69 -17.83
N GLN A 354 2.68 0.42 -18.54
CA GLN A 354 2.68 -0.24 -19.86
C GLN A 354 3.72 0.33 -20.83
N ALA A 355 3.79 1.66 -20.99
CA ALA A 355 4.72 2.30 -21.92
C ALA A 355 6.18 2.08 -21.52
N GLN A 356 6.51 2.23 -20.22
CA GLN A 356 7.86 2.01 -19.72
C GLN A 356 8.26 0.53 -19.73
N VAL A 357 7.32 -0.36 -19.38
CA VAL A 357 7.54 -1.82 -19.43
C VAL A 357 7.77 -2.28 -20.86
N ALA A 358 7.03 -1.76 -21.84
CA ALA A 358 7.28 -2.04 -23.25
C ALA A 358 8.70 -1.61 -23.69
N ALA A 359 9.17 -0.46 -23.22
CA ALA A 359 10.52 0.02 -23.49
C ALA A 359 11.60 -0.86 -22.81
N LEU A 360 11.39 -1.25 -21.55
CA LEU A 360 12.24 -2.22 -20.84
C LEU A 360 12.30 -3.56 -21.59
N ALA A 361 11.14 -4.06 -22.04
CA ALA A 361 11.00 -5.32 -22.78
C ALA A 361 11.76 -5.29 -24.11
N ALA A 362 11.81 -4.13 -24.76
CA ALA A 362 12.56 -3.89 -26.00
C ALA A 362 14.05 -3.58 -25.78
N SER A 363 14.49 -3.29 -24.56
CA SER A 363 15.87 -2.95 -24.24
C SER A 363 16.77 -4.17 -24.01
N HIS A 364 18.08 -3.94 -23.94
CA HIS A 364 19.07 -4.97 -23.60
C HIS A 364 19.32 -5.09 -22.08
N ILE A 365 18.51 -4.46 -21.23
CA ILE A 365 18.72 -4.52 -19.79
C ILE A 365 18.58 -5.98 -19.31
N PRO A 366 19.55 -6.52 -18.56
CA PRO A 366 19.56 -7.94 -18.24
C PRO A 366 18.67 -8.28 -17.04
N VAL A 367 18.45 -7.33 -16.14
CA VAL A 367 17.75 -7.54 -14.86
C VAL A 367 16.74 -6.42 -14.61
N ILE A 368 15.53 -6.81 -14.19
CA ILE A 368 14.50 -5.87 -13.73
C ILE A 368 13.96 -6.34 -12.38
N ALA A 369 14.04 -5.48 -11.37
CA ALA A 369 13.28 -5.62 -10.13
C ALA A 369 11.96 -4.87 -10.28
N MET A 370 10.84 -5.58 -10.21
CA MET A 370 9.51 -4.97 -10.35
C MET A 370 8.77 -5.07 -9.03
N VAL A 371 8.30 -3.92 -8.54
CA VAL A 371 7.36 -3.81 -7.42
C VAL A 371 5.99 -3.42 -7.97
N SER A 372 4.91 -3.88 -7.33
CA SER A 372 3.57 -3.45 -7.70
C SER A 372 2.59 -3.55 -6.54
N CYS A 373 1.66 -2.60 -6.46
CA CYS A 373 0.50 -2.61 -5.55
C CYS A 373 -0.80 -3.08 -6.24
N SER A 374 -0.71 -3.62 -7.47
CA SER A 374 -1.86 -4.04 -8.28
C SER A 374 -1.55 -5.35 -9.02
N PRO A 375 -2.08 -6.48 -8.56
CA PRO A 375 -1.87 -7.78 -9.20
C PRO A 375 -2.29 -7.81 -10.68
N ALA A 376 -3.36 -7.10 -11.04
CA ALA A 376 -3.88 -7.08 -12.40
C ALA A 376 -2.94 -6.36 -13.38
N SER A 377 -2.44 -5.17 -13.03
CA SER A 377 -1.49 -4.46 -13.89
C SER A 377 -0.13 -5.13 -13.87
N PHE A 378 0.32 -5.67 -12.73
CA PHE A 378 1.51 -6.51 -12.65
C PHE A 378 1.46 -7.69 -13.62
N ALA A 379 0.39 -8.48 -13.63
CA ALA A 379 0.27 -9.65 -14.51
C ALA A 379 0.31 -9.26 -15.99
N ARG A 380 -0.36 -8.17 -16.36
CA ARG A 380 -0.35 -7.64 -17.73
C ARG A 380 1.05 -7.17 -18.16
N ASP A 381 1.74 -6.45 -17.28
CA ASP A 381 3.07 -5.91 -17.55
C ASP A 381 4.11 -7.06 -17.57
N THR A 382 3.96 -8.06 -16.69
CA THR A 382 4.71 -9.33 -16.68
C THR A 382 4.59 -10.05 -18.02
N LYS A 383 3.37 -10.17 -18.57
CA LYS A 383 3.13 -10.82 -19.86
C LYS A 383 3.96 -10.18 -20.98
N THR A 384 4.08 -8.85 -20.96
CA THR A 384 4.89 -8.10 -21.93
C THR A 384 6.37 -8.43 -21.82
N LEU A 385 6.91 -8.55 -20.59
CA LEU A 385 8.31 -8.92 -20.36
C LEU A 385 8.59 -10.37 -20.79
N VAL A 386 7.71 -11.31 -20.38
CA VAL A 386 7.86 -12.75 -20.70
C VAL A 386 7.79 -12.99 -22.20
N ASP A 387 6.87 -12.34 -22.91
CA ASP A 387 6.78 -12.42 -24.38
C ASP A 387 8.04 -11.90 -25.10
N LYS A 388 8.88 -11.13 -24.40
CA LYS A 388 10.16 -10.60 -24.90
C LYS A 388 11.39 -11.30 -24.33
N GLY A 389 11.20 -12.50 -23.77
CA GLY A 389 12.29 -13.38 -23.36
C GLY A 389 12.83 -13.14 -21.95
N PHE A 390 12.11 -12.38 -21.12
CA PHE A 390 12.39 -12.37 -19.69
C PHE A 390 11.80 -13.59 -19.00
N GLU A 391 12.54 -14.14 -18.05
CA GLU A 391 12.06 -15.13 -17.11
C GLU A 391 11.66 -14.42 -15.81
N MET A 392 10.43 -14.65 -15.37
CA MET A 392 9.94 -14.17 -14.08
C MET A 392 10.44 -15.12 -12.98
N GLY A 393 11.09 -14.56 -11.96
CA GLY A 393 11.45 -15.31 -10.76
C GLY A 393 10.25 -15.55 -9.82
N PRO A 394 10.49 -16.18 -8.67
CA PRO A 394 9.45 -16.31 -7.65
C PRO A 394 8.95 -14.94 -7.18
N VAL A 395 7.66 -14.85 -6.89
CA VAL A 395 7.00 -13.62 -6.44
C VAL A 395 6.91 -13.62 -4.92
N THR A 396 7.37 -12.53 -4.31
CA THR A 396 7.13 -12.23 -2.89
C THR A 396 5.90 -11.35 -2.80
N VAL A 397 4.89 -11.79 -2.03
CA VAL A 397 3.75 -10.94 -1.67
C VAL A 397 4.07 -10.22 -0.37
N VAL A 398 3.91 -8.90 -0.35
CA VAL A 398 4.08 -8.06 0.83
C VAL A 398 2.70 -7.58 1.27
N ASP A 399 2.24 -8.09 2.42
CA ASP A 399 1.01 -7.64 3.06
C ASP A 399 1.29 -6.54 4.08
N GLN A 400 1.53 -5.32 3.59
CA GLN A 400 1.56 -4.14 4.44
C GLN A 400 0.18 -3.56 4.77
N PHE A 401 -0.89 -4.20 4.29
CA PHE A 401 -2.28 -3.80 4.49
C PHE A 401 -3.06 -4.93 5.16
N ARG A 402 -2.58 -5.33 6.35
CA ARG A 402 -3.07 -6.50 7.09
C ARG A 402 -4.60 -6.56 7.13
N TRP A 403 -5.15 -7.74 6.83
CA TRP A 403 -6.60 -8.03 6.75
C TRP A 403 -7.39 -7.27 5.68
N SER A 404 -6.77 -6.45 4.85
CA SER A 404 -7.41 -5.81 3.70
C SER A 404 -7.15 -6.63 2.41
N PRO A 405 -7.92 -6.40 1.33
CA PRO A 405 -7.68 -7.03 0.03
C PRO A 405 -6.46 -6.49 -0.73
N HIS A 406 -5.84 -5.42 -0.23
CA HIS A 406 -4.66 -4.85 -0.89
C HIS A 406 -3.46 -5.77 -0.66
N VAL A 407 -2.67 -5.94 -1.71
CA VAL A 407 -1.39 -6.62 -1.68
C VAL A 407 -0.38 -5.76 -2.40
N GLU A 408 0.85 -5.80 -1.91
CA GLU A 408 2.00 -5.48 -2.73
C GLU A 408 2.73 -6.75 -3.09
N LEU A 409 3.54 -6.67 -4.13
CA LEU A 409 4.37 -7.77 -4.56
C LEU A 409 5.66 -7.23 -5.16
N ALA A 410 6.69 -8.06 -5.10
CA ALA A 410 7.96 -7.81 -5.74
C ALA A 410 8.47 -9.10 -6.39
N THR A 411 9.11 -8.97 -7.54
CA THR A 411 9.84 -10.06 -8.19
C THR A 411 10.97 -9.56 -9.06
N ARG A 412 11.84 -10.49 -9.46
CA ARG A 412 12.95 -10.28 -10.37
C ARG A 412 12.60 -10.85 -11.74
N PHE A 413 12.99 -10.14 -12.79
CA PHE A 413 13.01 -10.63 -14.15
C PHE A 413 14.45 -10.69 -14.65
N ILE A 414 14.81 -11.80 -15.30
CA ILE A 414 16.13 -12.00 -15.90
C ILE A 414 15.95 -12.25 -17.38
N ARG A 415 16.71 -11.55 -18.21
CA ARG A 415 16.73 -11.80 -19.65
C ARG A 415 17.51 -13.08 -19.94
N ARG A 416 16.87 -14.03 -20.63
CA ARG A 416 17.52 -15.27 -21.09
C ARG A 416 18.48 -15.04 -22.26
#